data_AF-K6ICB6-F1
#
_entry.id   AF-K6ICB6-F1
#
_cell.length_a   1.000
_cell.length_b   1.000
_cell.length_c   1.000
_cell.angle_alpha   90.00
_cell.angle_beta   90.00
_cell.angle_gamma   90.00
#
_symmetry.space_group_name_H-M   'P 1'
#
loop_
_entity.id
_entity.type
_entity.pdbx_description
1 polymer ?
#
loop_
_entity_poly.entity_id
_entity_poly.type
_entity_poly.pdbx_seq_one_letter_code
_entity_poly.pdbx_strand_id
1 'polypeptide(L)'
;MLPSRYQKEAERILQVLDLVEQNLKLIEEEIKEALRKNQTYTQTIMSMPGIGMITSLAILSYMGDCKRFSSAKQAAYYVGLVPRVD
;
A
#
# COMPACT_ATOMS: atom_id res chain seq x y z
N MET A 1 -41.59 -6.88 -9.75
CA MET A 1 -40.68 -7.26 -8.65
C MET A 1 -39.70 -8.30 -9.19
N LEU A 2 -38.43 -8.28 -8.78
CA LEU A 2 -37.44 -9.27 -9.21
C LEU A 2 -37.85 -10.68 -8.72
N PRO A 3 -37.69 -11.75 -9.53
CA PRO A 3 -37.94 -13.11 -9.08
C PRO A 3 -37.13 -13.48 -7.82
N SER A 4 -37.72 -14.29 -6.93
CA SER A 4 -37.16 -14.64 -5.60
C SER A 4 -35.74 -15.19 -5.63
N ARG A 5 -35.36 -15.91 -6.70
CA ARG A 5 -33.98 -16.37 -6.93
C ARG A 5 -32.99 -15.20 -6.98
N TYR A 6 -33.31 -14.13 -7.72
CA TYR A 6 -32.41 -12.98 -7.86
C TYR A 6 -32.28 -12.18 -6.56
N GLN A 7 -33.33 -12.14 -5.74
CA GLN A 7 -33.25 -11.53 -4.41
C GLN A 7 -32.25 -12.26 -3.51
N LYS A 8 -32.33 -13.60 -3.46
CA LYS A 8 -31.38 -14.42 -2.69
C LYS A 8 -29.94 -14.33 -3.19
N GLU A 9 -29.74 -14.26 -4.51
CA GLU A 9 -28.40 -14.01 -5.06
C GLU A 9 -27.88 -12.61 -4.69
N ALA A 10 -28.73 -11.58 -4.78
CA ALA A 10 -28.34 -10.22 -4.38
C ALA A 10 -27.95 -10.16 -2.90
N GLU A 11 -28.71 -10.80 -2.00
CA GLU A 11 -28.40 -10.90 -0.58
C GLU A 11 -27.02 -11.56 -0.34
N ARG A 12 -26.71 -12.65 -1.03
CA ARG A 12 -25.39 -13.30 -0.94
C ARG A 12 -24.26 -12.38 -1.39
N ILE A 13 -24.44 -11.65 -2.49
CA ILE A 13 -23.41 -10.73 -3.00
C ILE A 13 -23.20 -9.58 -2.01
N LEU A 14 -24.26 -9.03 -1.44
CA LEU A 14 -24.16 -7.97 -0.42
C LEU A 14 -23.40 -8.45 0.82
N GLN A 15 -23.66 -9.66 1.30
CA GLN A 15 -22.90 -10.23 2.43
C GLN A 15 -21.40 -10.35 2.13
N VAL A 16 -21.04 -10.74 0.90
CA VAL A 16 -19.63 -10.81 0.49
C VAL A 16 -19.02 -9.41 0.37
N LEU A 17 -19.77 -8.43 -0.14
CA LEU A 17 -19.33 -7.04 -0.23
C LEU A 17 -19.02 -6.48 1.16
N ASP A 18 -19.95 -6.66 2.12
CA ASP A 18 -19.78 -6.22 3.50
C ASP A 18 -18.51 -6.82 4.14
N LEU A 19 -18.27 -8.12 3.91
CA LEU A 19 -17.07 -8.79 4.39
C LEU A 19 -15.78 -8.21 3.78
N VAL A 20 -15.77 -7.96 2.47
CA VAL A 20 -14.61 -7.35 1.78
C VAL A 20 -14.35 -5.94 2.29
N GLU A 21 -15.40 -5.14 2.52
CA GLU A 21 -15.27 -3.80 3.09
C GLU A 21 -14.71 -3.82 4.52
N GLN A 22 -15.12 -4.78 5.34
CA GLN A 22 -14.57 -4.96 6.68
C GLN A 22 -13.07 -5.32 6.63
N ASN A 23 -12.70 -6.25 5.77
CA ASN A 23 -11.30 -6.64 5.58
C ASN A 23 -10.46 -5.46 5.07
N LEU A 24 -10.99 -4.65 4.15
CA LEU A 24 -10.31 -3.47 3.65
C LEU A 24 -9.98 -2.49 4.79
N LYS A 25 -10.93 -2.21 5.69
CA LYS A 25 -10.70 -1.33 6.85
C LYS A 25 -9.65 -1.88 7.80
N LEU A 26 -9.65 -3.19 8.06
CA LEU A 26 -8.66 -3.83 8.91
C LEU A 26 -7.25 -3.68 8.32
N ILE A 27 -7.10 -3.95 7.02
CA ILE A 27 -5.83 -3.79 6.29
C ILE A 27 -5.37 -2.32 6.32
N GLU A 28 -6.28 -1.36 6.15
CA GLU A 28 -5.94 0.06 6.24
C GLU A 28 -5.39 0.46 7.62
N GLU A 29 -5.94 -0.09 8.70
CA GLU A 29 -5.40 0.13 10.05
C GLU A 29 -4.05 -0.55 10.26
N GLU A 30 -3.85 -1.78 9.76
CA GLU A 30 -2.54 -2.45 9.78
C GLU A 30 -1.47 -1.64 9.04
N ILE A 31 -1.82 -1.06 7.88
CA ILE A 31 -0.93 -0.14 7.13
C ILE A 31 -0.56 1.07 7.99
N LYS A 32 -1.54 1.71 8.63
CA LYS A 32 -1.29 2.86 9.53
C LYS A 32 -0.37 2.49 10.68
N GLU A 33 -0.57 1.34 11.31
CA GLU A 33 0.28 0.85 12.39
C GLU A 33 1.71 0.58 11.95
N ALA A 34 1.90 -0.10 10.81
CA ALA A 34 3.21 -0.38 10.24
C ALA A 34 3.99 0.92 9.94
N LEU A 35 3.30 1.92 9.39
CA LEU A 35 3.87 3.23 9.08
C LEU A 35 4.16 4.08 10.33
N ARG A 36 3.33 3.98 11.39
CA ARG A 36 3.57 4.63 12.69
C ARG A 36 4.85 4.13 13.35
N LYS A 37 5.15 2.82 13.25
CA LYS A 37 6.42 2.25 13.74
C LYS A 37 7.66 2.84 13.04
N ASN A 38 7.49 3.41 11.85
CA ASN A 38 8.52 4.03 11.02
C ASN A 38 8.25 5.52 10.76
N GLN A 39 7.76 6.23 11.78
CA GLN A 39 7.18 7.58 11.63
C GLN A 39 8.07 8.57 10.88
N THR A 40 9.36 8.65 11.20
CA THR A 40 10.28 9.60 10.53
C THR A 40 10.37 9.32 9.03
N TYR A 41 10.54 8.05 8.65
CA TYR A 41 10.56 7.64 7.24
C TYR A 41 9.25 7.99 6.54
N THR A 42 8.13 7.63 7.18
CA THR A 42 6.78 7.87 6.64
C THR A 42 6.54 9.36 6.39
N GLN A 43 6.91 10.23 7.33
CA GLN A 43 6.77 11.68 7.19
C GLN A 43 7.62 12.23 6.05
N THR A 44 8.88 11.78 5.92
CA THR A 44 9.76 12.22 4.84
C THR A 44 9.21 11.78 3.48
N ILE A 45 8.81 10.52 3.34
CA ILE A 45 8.43 10.01 2.02
C ILE A 45 7.06 10.51 1.57
N MET A 46 6.09 10.65 2.48
CA MET A 46 4.77 11.21 2.18
C MET A 46 4.79 12.74 1.99
N SER A 47 5.92 13.41 2.26
CA SER A 47 6.08 14.83 1.89
C SER A 47 6.20 15.04 0.37
N MET A 48 6.54 13.97 -0.38
CA MET A 48 6.60 14.02 -1.83
C MET A 48 5.19 13.99 -2.44
N PRO A 49 4.88 14.88 -3.40
CA PRO A 49 3.59 14.88 -4.10
C PRO A 49 3.26 13.53 -4.72
N GLY A 50 2.05 13.03 -4.48
CA GLY A 50 1.57 11.75 -5.02
C GLY A 50 1.93 10.51 -4.19
N ILE A 51 2.68 10.65 -3.08
CA ILE A 51 3.00 9.52 -2.18
C ILE A 51 2.03 9.49 -1.00
N GLY A 52 1.05 8.58 -1.07
CA GLY A 52 0.13 8.26 0.04
C GLY A 52 0.64 7.13 0.94
N MET A 53 -0.19 6.70 1.91
CA MET A 53 0.16 5.63 2.86
C MET A 53 0.52 4.31 2.16
N ILE A 54 -0.29 3.88 1.18
CA ILE A 54 -0.06 2.61 0.47
C ILE A 54 1.28 2.66 -0.28
N THR A 55 1.54 3.73 -1.03
CA THR A 55 2.80 3.92 -1.76
C THR A 55 3.99 4.03 -0.81
N SER A 56 3.84 4.74 0.31
CA SER A 56 4.85 4.84 1.36
C SER A 56 5.23 3.46 1.92
N LEU A 57 4.22 2.63 2.25
CA LEU A 57 4.44 1.28 2.73
C LEU A 57 5.08 0.39 1.66
N ALA A 58 4.66 0.51 0.40
CA ALA A 58 5.25 -0.24 -0.71
C ALA A 58 6.74 0.09 -0.87
N ILE A 59 7.11 1.38 -0.83
CA ILE A 59 8.52 1.79 -0.92
C ILE A 59 9.30 1.29 0.31
N LEU A 60 8.75 1.43 1.52
CA LEU A 60 9.38 0.91 2.74
C LEU A 60 9.63 -0.60 2.65
N SER A 61 8.64 -1.35 2.16
CA SER A 61 8.71 -2.81 2.04
C SER A 61 9.71 -3.24 0.97
N TYR A 62 9.81 -2.49 -0.14
CA TYR A 62 10.72 -2.80 -1.24
C TYR A 62 12.18 -2.39 -0.94
N MET A 63 12.38 -1.21 -0.36
CA MET A 63 13.71 -0.67 -0.07
C MET A 63 14.28 -1.19 1.26
N GLY A 64 13.42 -1.45 2.25
CA GLY A 64 13.82 -1.71 3.63
C GLY A 64 14.41 -0.48 4.30
N ASP A 65 15.33 -0.67 5.25
CA ASP A 65 16.08 0.43 5.84
C ASP A 65 16.98 1.10 4.80
N CYS A 66 16.65 2.34 4.42
CA CYS A 66 17.42 3.11 3.44
C CYS A 66 18.88 3.37 3.86
N LYS A 67 19.24 3.21 5.14
CA LYS A 67 20.65 3.29 5.59
C LYS A 67 21.54 2.18 5.01
N ARG A 68 20.94 1.13 4.43
CA ARG A 68 21.69 0.09 3.70
C ARG A 68 22.39 0.59 2.44
N PHE A 69 21.98 1.76 1.92
CA PHE A 69 22.57 2.36 0.74
C PHE A 69 23.61 3.40 1.17
N SER A 70 24.81 3.31 0.62
CA SER A 70 25.91 4.25 0.89
C SER A 70 25.72 5.61 0.21
N SER A 71 24.80 5.70 -0.77
CA SER A 71 24.45 6.93 -1.47
C SER A 71 23.08 6.86 -2.12
N ALA A 72 22.48 8.03 -2.38
CA ALA A 72 21.24 8.13 -3.16
C ALA A 72 21.38 7.53 -4.58
N LYS A 73 22.56 7.64 -5.20
CA LYS A 73 22.84 7.04 -6.51
C LYS A 73 22.74 5.51 -6.47
N GLN A 74 23.25 4.89 -5.41
CA GLN A 74 23.14 3.44 -5.23
C GLN A 74 21.69 2.99 -5.06
N ALA A 75 20.89 3.74 -4.30
CA ALA A 75 19.45 3.47 -4.20
C ALA A 75 18.75 3.61 -5.56
N ALA A 76 19.07 4.65 -6.34
CA ALA A 76 18.51 4.87 -7.68
C ALA A 76 18.86 3.73 -8.67
N TYR A 77 20.09 3.20 -8.60
CA TYR A 77 20.47 2.00 -9.35
C TYR A 77 19.64 0.77 -8.93
N TYR A 78 19.44 0.58 -7.62
CA TYR A 78 18.67 -0.56 -7.09
C TYR A 78 17.21 -0.55 -7.56
N VAL A 79 16.58 0.61 -7.62
CA VAL A 79 15.19 0.75 -8.10
C VAL A 79 15.07 0.83 -9.63
N GLY A 80 16.18 0.71 -10.37
CA GLY A 80 16.18 0.71 -11.85
C GLY A 80 15.96 2.08 -12.51
N LEU A 81 16.14 3.19 -11.78
CA LEU A 81 15.93 4.54 -12.31
C LEU A 81 17.12 5.12 -13.06
N VAL A 82 18.31 4.51 -12.94
CA VAL A 82 19.52 4.97 -13.64
C VAL A 82 19.80 4.03 -14.80
N PRO A 83 19.63 4.48 -16.06
CA PRO A 83 19.97 3.66 -17.22
C PRO A 83 21.47 3.38 -17.23
N ARG A 84 21.82 2.15 -17.61
CA ARG A 84 23.20 1.77 -17.93
C ARG A 84 23.33 1.69 -19.44
N VAL A 85 24.41 2.27 -19.94
CA VAL A 85 24.87 2.05 -21.31
C VAL A 85 25.98 1.03 -21.17
N ASP A 86 25.73 -0.19 -21.65
CA ASP A 86 26.76 -1.20 -21.86
C ASP A 86 27.52 -0.90 -23.16
#